data_AF-A0A8J2MA51-F1
#
_entry.id   AF-A0A8J2MA51-F1
#
_cell.length_a   1.000
_cell.length_b   1.000
_cell.length_c   1.000
_cell.angle_alpha   90.00
_cell.angle_beta   90.00
_cell.angle_gamma   90.00
#
_symmetry.space_group_name_H-M   'P 1'
#
loop_
_entity.id
_entity.type
_entity.pdbx_description
1 polymer ?
#
loop_
_entity_poly.entity_id
_entity_poly.type
_entity_poly.pdbx_seq_one_letter_code
_entity_poly.pdbx_strand_id
1 'polypeptide(L)'
;FVPFQEKVCLTENECLPLEPDLTDLLASTTVSVERRSLAWAAWHNTLGKKFRPLYIEYTQLKNKLAKVHGYSDYGAELRDRYGKITYDQDVKFLYEGVLELYQELHAYVRRRLNDFYKVNQEKYLRQDLLGDMWGRFWVNLYSIAVPYQGRPSLDAFPRRNRKPDKAELHGEEDV
;
A
#
# COMPACT_ATOMS: atom_id res chain seq x y z
N PHE A 1 -3.04 0.75 -18.60
CA PHE A 1 -4.48 0.93 -18.37
C PHE A 1 -4.78 0.57 -16.91
N VAL A 2 -4.65 1.55 -16.01
CA VAL A 2 -5.21 1.47 -14.65
C VAL A 2 -6.36 2.47 -14.66
N PRO A 3 -7.55 2.14 -14.16
CA PRO A 3 -8.73 2.99 -14.29
C PRO A 3 -8.65 4.12 -13.25
N PHE A 4 -7.73 5.06 -13.43
CA PHE A 4 -7.57 6.20 -12.50
C PHE A 4 -8.83 7.08 -12.41
N GLN A 5 -9.78 6.95 -13.33
CA GLN A 5 -11.00 7.74 -13.37
C GLN A 5 -12.26 7.01 -12.88
N GLU A 6 -12.17 5.70 -12.60
CA GLU A 6 -13.36 4.94 -12.25
C GLU A 6 -13.67 5.12 -10.76
N LYS A 7 -14.90 5.58 -10.48
CA LYS A 7 -15.38 5.86 -9.13
C LYS A 7 -16.12 4.67 -8.55
N VAL A 8 -16.02 4.52 -7.25
CA VAL A 8 -16.68 3.49 -6.47
C VAL A 8 -17.60 4.15 -5.46
N CYS A 9 -18.85 3.74 -5.43
CA CYS A 9 -19.85 4.33 -4.56
C CYS A 9 -19.92 3.57 -3.24
N LEU A 10 -19.73 4.29 -2.11
CA LEU A 10 -19.90 3.75 -0.76
C LEU A 10 -21.36 3.85 -0.31
N THR A 11 -22.05 4.89 -0.78
CA THR A 11 -23.49 5.11 -0.61
C THR A 11 -24.08 5.61 -1.93
N GLU A 12 -25.40 5.80 -2.01
CA GLU A 12 -26.06 6.29 -3.23
C GLU A 12 -25.53 7.67 -3.69
N ASN A 13 -25.10 8.51 -2.75
CA ASN A 13 -24.66 9.88 -3.03
C ASN A 13 -23.14 10.09 -2.90
N GLU A 14 -22.39 9.07 -2.48
CA GLU A 14 -20.95 9.17 -2.23
C GLU A 14 -20.19 8.21 -3.13
N CYS A 15 -19.61 8.73 -4.21
CA CYS A 15 -18.77 7.99 -5.14
C CYS A 15 -17.36 8.56 -5.19
N LEU A 16 -16.40 7.75 -4.77
CA LEU A 16 -15.00 8.13 -4.58
C LEU A 16 -14.11 7.44 -5.62
N PRO A 17 -13.20 8.17 -6.30
CA PRO A 17 -12.14 7.53 -7.08
C PRO A 17 -11.12 6.84 -6.16
N LEU A 18 -10.22 6.04 -6.73
CA LEU A 18 -9.12 5.44 -5.98
C LEU A 18 -8.23 6.51 -5.33
N GLU A 19 -7.68 7.38 -6.18
CA GLU A 19 -6.74 8.42 -5.79
C GLU A 19 -7.42 9.79 -5.91
N PRO A 20 -7.28 10.67 -4.90
CA PRO A 20 -6.69 10.40 -3.58
C PRO A 20 -7.69 9.77 -2.59
N ASP A 21 -8.99 9.81 -2.87
CA ASP A 21 -10.05 9.67 -1.86
C ASP A 21 -10.05 8.32 -1.11
N LEU A 22 -10.12 7.19 -1.82
CA LEU A 22 -10.12 5.87 -1.17
C LEU A 22 -8.77 5.57 -0.52
N THR A 23 -7.68 6.00 -1.14
CA THR A 23 -6.32 5.87 -0.60
C THR A 23 -6.19 6.60 0.74
N ASP A 24 -6.62 7.86 0.82
CA ASP A 24 -6.59 8.67 2.04
C ASP A 24 -7.54 8.10 3.12
N LEU A 25 -8.72 7.62 2.72
CA LEU A 25 -9.68 6.99 3.62
C LEU A 25 -9.07 5.76 4.31
N LEU A 26 -8.39 4.89 3.56
CA LEU A 26 -7.75 3.68 4.11
C LEU A 26 -6.45 4.00 4.86
N ALA A 27 -5.75 5.07 4.51
CA ALA A 27 -4.57 5.54 5.24
C ALA A 27 -4.91 6.14 6.61
N SER A 28 -6.03 6.85 6.73
CA SER A 28 -6.38 7.65 7.91
C SER A 28 -6.82 6.84 9.13
N THR A 29 -6.08 6.91 10.23
CA THR A 29 -6.38 6.20 11.49
C THR A 29 -7.62 6.71 12.22
N THR A 30 -8.24 7.81 11.78
CA THR A 30 -9.47 8.37 12.38
C THR A 30 -10.75 7.82 11.76
N VAL A 31 -10.66 7.16 10.60
CA VAL A 31 -11.82 6.54 9.93
C VAL A 31 -12.19 5.24 10.63
N SER A 32 -13.49 5.02 10.84
CA SER A 32 -14.00 3.82 11.51
C SER A 32 -13.67 2.53 10.76
N VAL A 33 -13.61 1.42 11.50
CA VAL A 33 -13.34 0.08 10.95
C VAL A 33 -14.39 -0.29 9.92
N GLU A 34 -15.67 -0.01 10.17
CA GLU A 34 -16.80 -0.34 9.29
C GLU A 34 -16.68 0.41 7.96
N ARG A 35 -16.33 1.70 8.02
CA ARG A 35 -16.17 2.53 6.82
C ARG A 35 -14.96 2.10 5.98
N ARG A 36 -13.86 1.70 6.62
CA ARG A 36 -12.70 1.09 5.94
C ARG A 36 -13.07 -0.22 5.24
N SER A 37 -13.77 -1.12 5.95
CA SER A 37 -14.25 -2.38 5.39
C SER A 37 -15.16 -2.17 4.19
N LEU A 38 -16.09 -1.21 4.29
CA LEU A 38 -16.99 -0.84 3.20
C LEU A 38 -16.21 -0.33 1.99
N ALA A 39 -15.27 0.59 2.19
CA ALA A 39 -14.44 1.14 1.12
C ALA A 39 -13.62 0.07 0.39
N TRP A 40 -12.91 -0.77 1.16
CA TRP A 40 -12.12 -1.86 0.61
C TRP A 40 -13.00 -2.87 -0.15
N ALA A 41 -14.15 -3.25 0.41
CA ALA A 41 -15.06 -4.21 -0.23
C ALA A 41 -15.72 -3.62 -1.48
N ALA A 42 -16.14 -2.36 -1.45
CA ALA A 42 -16.76 -1.69 -2.59
C ALA A 42 -15.79 -1.58 -3.77
N TRP A 43 -14.51 -1.31 -3.51
CA TRP A 43 -13.47 -1.27 -4.54
C TRP A 43 -13.34 -2.61 -5.26
N HIS A 44 -13.16 -3.70 -4.50
CA HIS A 44 -12.98 -5.04 -5.05
C HIS A 44 -14.26 -5.58 -5.72
N ASN A 45 -15.44 -5.26 -5.17
CA ASN A 45 -16.71 -5.71 -5.73
C ASN A 45 -17.09 -4.96 -7.02
N THR A 46 -16.76 -3.68 -7.13
CA THR A 46 -17.11 -2.87 -8.30
C THR A 46 -16.12 -3.11 -9.43
N LEU A 47 -14.84 -2.87 -9.18
CA LEU A 47 -13.82 -2.93 -10.23
C LEU A 47 -13.30 -4.34 -10.42
N GLY A 48 -12.99 -5.05 -9.33
CA GLY A 48 -12.46 -6.41 -9.43
C GLY A 48 -13.37 -7.34 -10.25
N LYS A 49 -14.70 -7.22 -10.09
CA LYS A 49 -15.67 -8.00 -10.89
C LYS A 49 -15.68 -7.59 -12.36
N LYS A 50 -15.63 -6.29 -12.67
CA LYS A 50 -15.56 -5.78 -14.06
C LYS A 50 -14.29 -6.22 -14.78
N PHE A 51 -13.14 -6.21 -14.10
CA PHE A 51 -11.85 -6.58 -14.70
C PHE A 51 -11.65 -8.08 -14.88
N ARG A 52 -12.35 -8.92 -14.11
CA ARG A 52 -12.20 -10.38 -14.18
C ARG A 52 -12.29 -10.96 -15.61
N PRO A 53 -13.34 -10.72 -16.41
CA PRO A 53 -13.41 -11.26 -17.77
C PRO A 53 -12.30 -10.73 -18.69
N LEU A 54 -11.97 -9.43 -18.60
CA LEU A 54 -10.91 -8.81 -19.37
C LEU A 54 -9.53 -9.42 -19.04
N TYR A 55 -9.28 -9.71 -17.76
CA TYR A 55 -8.04 -10.32 -17.32
C TYR A 55 -7.90 -11.78 -17.82
N ILE A 56 -9.01 -12.52 -17.85
CA ILE A 56 -9.03 -13.87 -18.43
C ILE A 56 -8.62 -13.81 -19.91
N GLU A 57 -9.25 -12.94 -20.70
CA GLU A 57 -8.91 -12.76 -22.11
C GLU A 57 -7.44 -12.31 -22.29
N TYR A 58 -7.00 -11.32 -21.50
CA TYR A 58 -5.63 -10.83 -21.50
C TYR A 58 -4.62 -11.96 -21.27
N THR A 59 -4.83 -12.82 -20.26
CA THR A 59 -3.91 -13.93 -19.97
C THR A 59 -3.87 -14.95 -21.11
N GLN A 60 -5.00 -15.23 -21.76
CA GLN A 60 -5.04 -16.12 -22.92
C GLN A 60 -4.27 -15.54 -24.11
N LEU A 61 -4.47 -14.26 -24.42
CA LEU A 61 -3.77 -13.58 -25.52
C LEU A 61 -2.26 -13.50 -25.26
N LYS A 62 -1.86 -13.14 -24.03
CA LYS A 62 -0.45 -13.10 -23.64
C LYS A 62 0.22 -14.48 -23.72
N ASN A 63 -0.45 -15.54 -23.27
CA ASN A 63 0.10 -16.89 -23.39
C ASN A 63 0.16 -17.38 -24.84
N LYS A 64 -0.78 -16.98 -25.70
CA LYS A 64 -0.69 -17.28 -27.15
C LYS A 64 0.54 -16.61 -27.77
N LEU A 65 0.78 -15.34 -27.44
CA LEU A 65 1.96 -14.60 -27.92
C LEU A 65 3.27 -15.23 -27.42
N ALA A 66 3.34 -15.56 -26.13
CA ALA A 66 4.52 -16.20 -25.54
C ALA A 66 4.87 -17.52 -26.24
N LYS A 67 3.87 -18.32 -26.61
CA LYS A 67 4.06 -19.56 -27.38
C LYS A 67 4.60 -19.31 -28.79
N VAL A 68 4.19 -18.23 -29.46
CA VAL A 68 4.75 -17.81 -30.76
C VAL A 68 6.23 -17.43 -30.60
N HIS A 69 6.60 -16.83 -29.48
CA HIS A 69 7.99 -16.52 -29.14
C HIS A 69 8.80 -17.74 -28.66
N GLY A 70 8.20 -18.93 -28.57
CA GLY A 70 8.87 -20.18 -28.17
C GLY A 70 8.89 -20.45 -26.66
N TYR A 71 8.18 -19.67 -25.84
CA TYR A 71 8.05 -19.90 -24.39
C TYR A 71 6.85 -20.79 -24.04
N SER A 72 6.89 -21.45 -22.88
CA SER A 72 5.77 -22.29 -22.39
C SER A 72 4.51 -21.47 -22.08
N ASP A 73 4.72 -20.29 -21.52
CA ASP A 73 3.72 -19.34 -21.07
C ASP A 73 4.34 -17.95 -20.94
N TYR A 74 3.48 -16.94 -20.74
CA TYR A 74 3.92 -15.56 -20.60
C TYR A 74 4.81 -15.36 -19.37
N GLY A 75 4.62 -16.13 -18.29
CA GLY A 75 5.47 -16.05 -17.10
C GLY A 75 6.91 -16.49 -17.37
N ALA A 76 7.11 -17.53 -18.18
CA ALA A 76 8.43 -17.97 -18.64
C ALA A 76 9.13 -16.87 -19.45
N GLU A 77 8.42 -16.23 -20.38
CA GLU A 77 8.92 -15.07 -21.13
C GLU A 77 9.32 -13.91 -20.20
N LEU A 78 8.53 -13.63 -19.15
CA LEU A 78 8.87 -12.61 -18.16
C LEU A 78 10.16 -12.94 -17.38
N ARG A 79 10.32 -14.21 -16.97
CA ARG A 79 11.48 -14.68 -16.18
C ARG A 79 12.77 -14.72 -16.99
N ASP A 80 12.69 -14.97 -18.30
CA ASP A 80 13.87 -15.04 -19.18
C ASP A 80 14.69 -13.74 -19.20
N ARG A 81 14.06 -12.59 -18.90
CA ARG A 81 14.75 -11.31 -18.73
C ARG A 81 15.83 -11.29 -17.64
N TYR A 82 15.77 -12.23 -16.70
CA TYR A 82 16.74 -12.37 -15.62
C TYR A 82 17.82 -13.43 -15.93
N GLY A 83 17.79 -14.04 -17.13
CA GLY A 83 18.76 -15.04 -17.58
C GLY A 83 18.59 -16.42 -16.95
N LYS A 84 19.68 -17.23 -16.95
CA LYS A 84 19.72 -18.61 -16.40
C LYS A 84 19.79 -18.65 -14.87
N ILE A 85 19.11 -17.75 -14.19
CA ILE A 85 18.90 -17.86 -12.75
C ILE A 85 17.86 -18.96 -12.53
N THR A 86 18.06 -19.83 -11.54
CA THR A 86 16.98 -20.65 -11.00
C THR A 86 16.05 -19.73 -10.21
N TYR A 87 15.32 -18.88 -10.94
CA TYR A 87 14.53 -17.77 -10.41
C TYR A 87 13.66 -18.21 -9.23
N ASP A 88 13.03 -19.38 -9.34
CA ASP A 88 12.17 -19.93 -8.30
C ASP A 88 12.95 -20.34 -7.03
N GLN A 89 14.19 -20.80 -7.16
CA GLN A 89 15.05 -21.17 -6.03
C GLN A 89 15.62 -19.92 -5.34
N ASP A 90 16.12 -18.95 -6.11
CA ASP A 90 16.73 -17.75 -5.56
C ASP A 90 15.69 -16.85 -4.87
N VAL A 91 14.52 -16.67 -5.48
CA VAL A 91 13.41 -15.93 -4.85
C VAL A 91 12.94 -16.65 -3.58
N LYS A 92 12.84 -17.98 -3.60
CA LYS A 92 12.48 -18.76 -2.42
C LYS A 92 13.52 -18.63 -1.31
N PHE A 93 14.80 -18.72 -1.64
CA PHE A 93 15.89 -18.56 -0.68
C PHE A 93 15.86 -17.17 -0.02
N LEU A 94 15.69 -16.11 -0.81
CA LEU A 94 15.56 -14.75 -0.29
C LEU A 94 14.31 -14.59 0.59
N TYR A 95 13.18 -15.16 0.17
CA TYR A 95 11.94 -15.13 0.94
C TYR A 95 12.10 -15.83 2.30
N GLU A 96 12.71 -17.02 2.33
CA GLU A 96 12.98 -17.77 3.56
C GLU A 96 13.92 -16.98 4.48
N GLY A 97 14.91 -16.28 3.92
CA GLY A 97 15.83 -15.42 4.68
C GLY A 97 15.16 -14.23 5.39
N VAL A 98 14.05 -13.71 4.88
CA VAL A 98 13.28 -12.62 5.52
C VAL A 98 12.06 -13.10 6.31
N LEU A 99 11.70 -14.38 6.19
CA LEU A 99 10.45 -14.92 6.74
C LEU A 99 10.37 -14.80 8.26
N GLU A 100 11.45 -15.14 8.96
CA GLU A 100 11.50 -15.08 10.43
C GLU A 100 11.26 -13.65 10.93
N LEU A 101 11.97 -12.66 10.36
CA LEU A 101 11.76 -11.25 10.69
C LEU A 101 10.34 -10.78 10.36
N TYR A 102 9.79 -11.20 9.22
CA TYR A 102 8.44 -10.84 8.81
C TYR A 102 7.39 -11.40 9.78
N GLN A 103 7.57 -12.63 10.28
CA GLN A 103 6.64 -13.25 11.23
C GLN A 103 6.58 -12.48 12.54
N GLU A 104 7.73 -12.07 13.07
CA GLU A 104 7.80 -11.23 14.29
C GLU A 104 7.14 -9.86 14.07
N LEU A 105 7.44 -9.19 12.94
CA LEU A 105 6.80 -7.93 12.57
C LEU A 105 5.28 -8.09 12.42
N HIS A 106 4.83 -9.14 11.74
CA HIS A 106 3.42 -9.44 11.53
C HIS A 106 2.70 -9.68 12.87
N ALA A 107 3.29 -10.46 13.77
CA ALA A 107 2.72 -10.72 15.09
C ALA A 107 2.63 -9.43 15.94
N TYR A 108 3.68 -8.61 15.91
CA TYR A 108 3.72 -7.32 16.58
C TYR A 108 2.63 -6.37 16.07
N VAL A 109 2.54 -6.17 14.75
CA VAL A 109 1.54 -5.30 14.12
C VAL A 109 0.12 -5.82 14.37
N ARG A 110 -0.10 -7.14 14.30
CA ARG A 110 -1.41 -7.75 14.62
C ARG A 110 -1.86 -7.41 16.03
N ARG A 111 -0.97 -7.51 17.01
CA ARG A 111 -1.28 -7.14 18.39
C ARG A 111 -1.62 -5.66 18.52
N ARG A 112 -0.83 -4.78 17.91
CA ARG A 112 -1.07 -3.32 17.93
C ARG A 112 -2.41 -2.94 17.28
N LEU A 113 -2.77 -3.57 16.17
CA LEU A 113 -4.04 -3.35 15.48
C LEU A 113 -5.23 -3.84 16.32
N ASN A 114 -5.13 -5.02 16.94
CA ASN A 114 -6.15 -5.52 17.85
C ASN A 114 -6.39 -4.54 19.02
N ASP A 115 -5.31 -4.06 19.62
CA ASP A 115 -5.38 -3.12 20.75
C ASP A 115 -5.98 -1.76 20.35
N PHE A 116 -5.64 -1.24 19.15
CA PHE A 116 -6.10 0.06 18.67
C PHE A 116 -7.55 0.03 18.17
N TYR A 117 -7.87 -0.90 17.25
CA TYR A 117 -9.19 -1.00 16.63
C TYR A 117 -10.20 -1.80 17.45
N LYS A 118 -9.79 -2.38 18.59
CA LYS A 118 -10.63 -3.24 19.44
C LYS A 118 -11.21 -4.43 18.67
N VAL A 119 -10.38 -5.04 17.83
CA VAL A 119 -10.70 -6.24 17.04
C VAL A 119 -9.94 -7.45 17.58
N ASN A 120 -10.43 -8.67 17.31
CA ASN A 120 -9.75 -9.90 17.71
C ASN A 120 -9.29 -10.71 16.49
N GLN A 121 -8.11 -10.37 15.97
CA GLN A 121 -7.46 -11.11 14.89
C GLN A 121 -6.48 -12.12 15.47
N GLU A 122 -6.79 -13.41 15.35
CA GLU A 122 -5.98 -14.48 15.96
C GLU A 122 -4.83 -14.95 15.05
N LYS A 123 -5.10 -15.13 13.76
CA LYS A 123 -4.14 -15.72 12.81
C LYS A 123 -3.66 -14.75 11.75
N TYR A 124 -4.58 -14.12 11.01
CA TYR A 124 -4.23 -13.28 9.85
C TYR A 124 -4.54 -11.81 10.09
N LEU A 125 -3.84 -10.95 9.35
CA LEU A 125 -4.15 -9.54 9.28
C LEU A 125 -5.37 -9.27 8.39
N ARG A 126 -6.31 -8.46 8.87
CA ARG A 126 -7.42 -7.90 8.11
C ARG A 126 -6.87 -6.88 7.11
N GLN A 127 -7.07 -7.14 5.82
CA GLN A 127 -6.43 -6.36 4.75
C GLN A 127 -6.92 -4.91 4.70
N ASP A 128 -8.17 -4.66 5.07
CA ASP A 128 -8.80 -3.33 5.16
C ASP A 128 -8.26 -2.45 6.29
N LEU A 129 -7.43 -3.01 7.19
CA LEU A 129 -6.83 -2.31 8.33
C LEU A 129 -5.33 -2.02 8.15
N LEU A 130 -4.76 -2.33 6.99
CA LEU A 130 -3.30 -2.24 6.76
C LEU A 130 -2.81 -0.86 6.31
N GLY A 131 -3.68 0.15 6.26
CA GLY A 131 -3.29 1.52 5.93
C GLY A 131 -3.09 1.79 4.44
N ASP A 132 -3.42 0.83 3.58
CA ASP A 132 -3.29 0.87 2.12
C ASP A 132 -4.37 -0.03 1.48
N MET A 133 -4.78 0.27 0.24
CA MET A 133 -5.82 -0.51 -0.47
C MET A 133 -5.45 -1.99 -0.65
N TRP A 134 -4.16 -2.29 -0.80
CA TRP A 134 -3.67 -3.65 -1.05
C TRP A 134 -2.88 -4.22 0.12
N GLY A 135 -2.61 -3.43 1.16
CA GLY A 135 -1.69 -3.80 2.24
C GLY A 135 -0.24 -3.89 1.78
N ARG A 136 0.12 -3.15 0.71
CA ARG A 136 1.46 -3.17 0.09
C ARG A 136 2.52 -2.57 1.00
N PHE A 137 2.16 -1.49 1.69
CA PHE A 137 3.03 -0.79 2.63
C PHE A 137 2.26 -0.54 3.92
N TRP A 138 2.92 -0.76 5.06
CA TRP A 138 2.33 -0.55 6.39
C TRP A 138 2.80 0.77 7.02
N VAL A 139 3.34 1.68 6.22
CA VAL A 139 3.88 2.97 6.66
C VAL A 139 2.83 3.83 7.37
N ASN A 140 1.58 3.79 6.89
CA ASN A 140 0.46 4.51 7.49
C ASN A 140 0.00 3.94 8.84
N LEU A 141 0.55 2.78 9.25
CA LEU A 141 0.32 2.19 10.57
C LEU A 141 1.31 2.70 11.63
N TYR A 142 2.28 3.55 11.27
CA TYR A 142 3.34 3.97 12.18
C TYR A 142 2.82 4.59 13.48
N SER A 143 1.78 5.44 13.40
CA SER A 143 1.15 6.05 14.58
C SER A 143 0.51 5.02 15.53
N ILE A 144 0.11 3.86 15.02
CA ILE A 144 -0.48 2.74 15.78
C ILE A 144 0.62 1.82 16.35
N ALA A 145 1.67 1.60 15.57
CA ALA A 145 2.69 0.60 15.82
C ALA A 145 4.01 1.18 16.38
N VAL A 146 4.00 2.42 16.90
CA VAL A 146 5.21 3.05 17.45
C VAL A 146 5.75 2.23 18.66
N PRO A 147 7.02 1.79 18.66
CA PRO A 147 7.56 0.98 19.77
C PRO A 147 7.69 1.75 21.08
N TYR A 148 8.16 3.00 21.01
CA TYR A 148 8.44 3.83 22.18
C TYR A 148 7.61 5.13 22.11
N GLN A 149 6.51 5.15 22.84
CA GLN A 149 5.66 6.34 22.93
C GLN A 149 6.43 7.50 23.60
N GLY A 150 6.19 8.73 23.13
CA GLY A 150 6.83 9.94 23.67
C GLY A 150 8.24 10.23 23.17
N ARG A 151 8.81 9.38 22.30
CA ARG A 151 10.07 9.67 21.60
C ARG A 151 9.78 10.00 20.12
N PRO A 152 9.73 11.28 19.74
CA PRO A 152 9.43 11.65 18.35
C PRO A 152 10.55 11.22 17.41
N SER A 153 10.19 10.92 16.16
CA SER A 153 11.17 10.75 15.09
C SER A 153 11.89 12.07 14.82
N LEU A 154 13.14 11.99 14.38
CA LEU A 154 13.88 13.15 13.93
C LEU A 154 13.19 13.74 12.68
N ASP A 155 12.77 15.00 12.77
CA ASP A 155 12.34 15.78 11.62
C ASP A 155 13.51 16.67 11.17
N ALA A 156 14.08 16.37 10.01
CA ALA A 156 15.19 17.12 9.43
C ALA A 156 14.75 18.45 8.79
N PHE A 157 13.44 18.64 8.58
CA PHE A 157 12.85 19.87 8.03
C PHE A 157 11.79 20.41 8.98
N PRO A 158 12.15 20.79 10.22
CA PRO A 158 11.19 21.38 11.14
C PRO A 158 10.56 22.60 10.45
N ARG A 159 9.22 22.59 10.32
CA ARG A 159 8.46 23.69 9.70
C ARG A 159 9.03 25.02 10.17
N ARG A 160 9.65 25.76 9.26
CA ARG A 160 10.30 27.05 9.53
C ARG A 160 9.21 28.11 9.71
N ASN A 161 8.46 28.06 10.81
CA ASN A 161 7.62 29.18 11.26
C ASN A 161 8.49 30.28 11.90
N ARG A 162 9.59 30.67 11.25
CA ARG A 162 10.30 31.90 11.62
C ARG A 162 9.58 33.05 10.91
N LYS A 163 8.84 33.86 11.67
CA LYS A 163 8.64 35.25 11.26
C LYS A 163 10.03 35.88 11.16
N PRO A 164 10.38 36.59 10.08
CA PRO A 164 11.68 37.25 9.99
C PRO A 164 11.80 38.23 11.15
N ASP A 165 12.93 38.16 11.85
CA ASP A 165 13.25 39.09 12.93
C ASP A 165 13.55 40.45 12.30
N LYS A 166 12.94 41.52 12.80
CA LYS A 166 13.04 42.87 12.21
C LYS A 166 14.45 43.49 12.29
N ALA A 167 15.44 42.76 12.79
CA ALA A 167 16.80 43.23 12.99
C ALA A 167 17.72 43.07 11.77
N GLU A 168 17.30 42.34 10.72
CA GLU A 168 18.15 42.10 9.52
C GLU A 168 17.90 43.11 8.37
N LEU A 169 17.12 44.18 8.60
CA LEU A 169 16.78 45.18 7.56
C LEU A 169 17.57 46.50 7.63
N HIS A 170 18.58 46.60 8.50
CA HIS A 170 19.45 47.79 8.57
C HIS A 170 20.92 47.39 8.57
N GLY A 171 21.43 46.99 7.40
CA GLY A 171 22.84 46.61 7.26
C GLY A 171 23.45 46.72 5.87
N GLU A 172 22.77 47.33 4.89
CA GLU A 172 23.36 47.60 3.57
C GLU A 172 22.91 48.99 3.06
N GLU A 173 23.47 50.02 3.69
CA GLU A 173 23.86 51.26 3.00
C GLU A 173 25.30 51.55 3.44
N ASP A 174 26.12 52.04 2.50
CA ASP A 174 27.56 52.32 2.57
C ASP A 174 28.51 51.15 2.21
N VAL A 175 28.76 50.94 0.91
CA VAL A 175 30.03 51.25 0.17
C VAL A 175 29.78 51.13 -1.34
#